data_AF-A0A2G9RD71-F1
#
_entry.id   AF-A0A2G9RD71-F1
#
_cell.length_a   1.000
_cell.length_b   1.000
_cell.length_c   1.000
_cell.angle_alpha   90.00
_cell.angle_beta   90.00
_cell.angle_gamma   90.00
#
_symmetry.space_group_name_H-M   'P 1'
#
loop_
_entity.id
_entity.type
_entity.pdbx_description
1 polymer ?
#
loop_
_entity_poly.entity_id
_entity_poly.type
_entity_poly.pdbx_seq_one_letter_code
_entity_poly.pdbx_strand_id
1 'polypeptide(L)'
;MYKLKIATGTDLAASTCSDVSIVLVGLHGESEVHHLPHHWDNFISGAVTEFNITENKDLGELLFIRLSIEPYLNFHLDPWYCNYVKVTCPKGQLYQFPLYQWILKSVEIPEGKGIVITKNTPPVIQQQRQLELGIQRETHKWKVYAEGAPRCIDVKNNDPHNLPPNDQYSFRKQVTFGLASYSSGLEAKLDGYVYNTDTWPTLDDIKLVTFLRKSQYSGV
;
A
#
# COMPACT_ATOMS: atom_id res chain seq x y z
N MET A 1 28.12 -3.78 12.60
CA MET A 1 26.92 -4.62 12.39
C MET A 1 25.66 -3.80 12.65
N TYR A 2 24.77 -3.74 11.67
CA TYR A 2 23.44 -3.17 11.77
C TYR A 2 22.43 -4.31 11.97
N LYS A 3 21.46 -4.14 12.87
CA LYS A 3 20.37 -5.09 13.07
C LYS A 3 19.11 -4.57 12.41
N LEU A 4 18.58 -5.32 11.45
CA LEU A 4 17.32 -5.02 10.80
C LEU A 4 16.19 -5.76 11.48
N LYS A 5 15.03 -5.12 11.52
CA LYS A 5 13.76 -5.75 11.86
C LYS A 5 12.72 -5.30 10.85
N ILE A 6 12.27 -6.25 10.03
CA ILE A 6 11.39 -6.02 8.90
C ILE A 6 10.03 -6.61 9.22
N ALA A 7 8.97 -5.82 9.06
CA ALA A 7 7.60 -6.27 9.28
C ALA A 7 6.82 -6.31 7.97
N THR A 8 6.30 -7.50 7.64
CA THR A 8 5.39 -7.70 6.50
C THR A 8 3.96 -7.32 6.89
N GLY A 9 3.18 -6.84 5.92
CA GLY A 9 1.75 -6.55 6.06
C GLY A 9 0.96 -7.76 6.53
N THR A 10 -0.19 -7.52 7.17
CA THR A 10 -1.13 -8.59 7.59
C THR A 10 -2.19 -8.89 6.53
N ASP A 11 -2.12 -8.24 5.36
CA ASP A 11 -3.02 -8.52 4.25
C ASP A 11 -2.76 -9.94 3.70
N LEU A 12 -3.80 -10.62 3.25
CA LEU A 12 -3.73 -12.03 2.83
C LEU A 12 -2.70 -12.28 1.72
N ALA A 13 -2.50 -11.31 0.85
CA ALA A 13 -1.54 -11.37 -0.26
C ALA A 13 -0.24 -10.60 0.04
N ALA A 14 0.00 -10.18 1.29
CA ALA A 14 1.15 -9.35 1.64
C ALA A 14 2.49 -10.07 1.54
N SER A 15 2.49 -11.41 1.49
CA SER A 15 3.70 -12.23 1.50
C SER A 15 4.52 -12.10 0.21
N THR A 16 5.82 -12.37 0.29
CA THR A 16 6.68 -12.55 -0.89
C THR A 16 7.62 -13.75 -0.76
N CYS A 17 7.90 -14.41 -1.88
CA CYS A 17 8.97 -15.38 -2.08
C CYS A 17 10.05 -14.87 -3.04
N SER A 18 9.99 -13.60 -3.46
CA SER A 18 11.04 -12.94 -4.24
C SER A 18 12.30 -12.72 -3.40
N ASP A 19 13.43 -12.58 -4.08
CA ASP A 19 14.67 -12.21 -3.43
C ASP A 19 14.63 -10.73 -3.02
N VAL A 20 14.83 -10.47 -1.73
CA VAL A 20 14.79 -9.12 -1.16
C VAL A 20 16.21 -8.65 -0.88
N SER A 21 16.55 -7.47 -1.37
CA SER A 21 17.80 -6.79 -1.05
C SER A 21 17.54 -5.42 -0.43
N ILE A 22 18.50 -4.96 0.36
CA ILE A 22 18.46 -3.66 1.03
C ILE A 22 19.78 -2.91 0.87
N VAL A 23 19.66 -1.59 0.65
CA VAL A 23 20.77 -0.64 0.75
C VAL A 23 20.45 0.38 1.84
N LEU A 24 21.39 0.61 2.74
CA LEU A 24 21.32 1.64 3.76
C LEU A 24 21.99 2.91 3.23
N VAL A 25 21.26 4.03 3.21
CA VAL A 25 21.76 5.31 2.71
C VAL A 25 21.89 6.26 3.88
N GLY A 26 23.10 6.67 4.19
CA GLY A 26 23.40 7.62 5.26
C GLY A 26 24.10 8.88 4.77
N LEU A 27 24.36 9.80 5.70
CA LEU A 27 24.99 11.09 5.41
C LEU A 27 26.39 10.95 4.80
N HIS A 28 27.13 9.90 5.16
CA HIS A 28 28.50 9.68 4.69
C HIS A 28 28.59 8.76 3.48
N GLY A 29 27.45 8.30 2.94
CA GLY A 29 27.39 7.44 1.77
C GLY A 29 26.46 6.26 1.95
N GLU A 30 26.63 5.28 1.08
CA GLU A 30 25.74 4.13 0.95
C GLU A 30 26.46 2.83 1.31
N SER A 31 25.70 1.88 1.86
CA SER A 31 26.17 0.52 2.03
C SER A 31 26.31 -0.19 0.68
N GLU A 32 26.96 -1.34 0.69
CA GLU A 32 26.81 -2.30 -0.41
C GLU A 32 25.36 -2.83 -0.47
N VAL A 33 25.02 -3.53 -1.56
CA VAL A 33 23.73 -4.23 -1.67
C VAL A 33 23.77 -5.46 -0.79
N HIS A 34 22.88 -5.51 0.20
CA HIS A 34 22.76 -6.63 1.13
C HIS A 34 21.57 -7.50 0.74
N HIS A 35 21.84 -8.68 0.19
CA HIS A 35 20.81 -9.68 -0.06
C HIS A 35 20.37 -10.32 1.25
N LEU A 36 19.07 -10.21 1.55
CA LEU A 36 18.51 -10.82 2.74
C LEU A 36 18.41 -12.34 2.51
N PRO A 37 18.77 -13.17 3.50
CA PRO A 37 18.67 -14.62 3.38
C PRO A 37 17.29 -15.05 2.91
N HIS A 38 17.25 -15.92 1.90
CA HIS A 38 16.02 -16.52 1.45
C HIS A 38 15.62 -17.64 2.41
N HIS A 39 14.49 -17.48 3.09
CA HIS A 39 13.89 -18.52 3.92
C HIS A 39 12.36 -18.41 3.84
N TRP A 40 11.67 -19.54 3.93
CA TRP A 40 10.25 -19.67 3.59
C TRP A 40 9.31 -18.88 4.51
N ASP A 41 9.76 -18.48 5.70
CA ASP A 41 8.98 -17.72 6.69
C ASP A 41 9.37 -16.24 6.78
N ASN A 42 10.43 -15.79 6.09
CA ASN A 42 11.01 -14.47 6.33
C ASN A 42 10.07 -13.32 5.96
N PHE A 43 9.27 -13.49 4.92
CA PHE A 43 8.40 -12.44 4.39
C PHE A 43 6.96 -12.90 4.22
N ILE A 44 6.46 -13.75 5.12
CA ILE A 44 5.04 -14.14 5.14
C ILE A 44 4.17 -13.05 5.78
N SER A 45 2.89 -13.03 5.41
CA SER A 45 1.90 -12.10 5.96
C SER A 45 1.91 -12.08 7.49
N GLY A 46 2.07 -10.90 8.07
CA GLY A 46 2.15 -10.65 9.51
C GLY A 46 3.49 -10.99 10.17
N ALA A 47 4.47 -11.52 9.43
CA ALA A 47 5.79 -11.82 10.00
C ALA A 47 6.59 -10.58 10.36
N VAL A 48 7.41 -10.74 11.39
CA VAL A 48 8.43 -9.76 11.77
C VAL A 48 9.76 -10.48 11.89
N THR A 49 10.66 -10.19 10.96
CA THR A 49 11.89 -10.96 10.76
C THR A 49 13.10 -10.09 11.03
N GLU A 50 14.10 -10.65 11.68
CA GLU A 50 15.32 -9.93 12.08
C GLU A 50 16.52 -10.42 11.27
N PHE A 51 17.32 -9.47 10.78
CA PHE A 51 18.52 -9.75 9.98
C PHE A 51 19.71 -8.98 10.53
N ASN A 52 20.91 -9.52 10.36
CA ASN A 52 22.15 -8.84 10.72
C ASN A 52 22.92 -8.51 9.44
N ILE A 53 23.27 -7.24 9.28
CA ILE A 53 24.07 -6.75 8.17
C ILE A 53 25.43 -6.28 8.67
N THR A 54 26.49 -6.75 8.03
CA THR A 54 27.85 -6.29 8.30
C THR A 54 28.23 -5.27 7.23
N GLU A 55 28.55 -4.06 7.68
CA GLU A 55 29.02 -2.99 6.82
C GLU A 55 30.30 -2.43 7.44
N ASN A 56 31.32 -2.24 6.62
CA ASN A 56 32.65 -1.82 7.06
C ASN A 56 32.78 -0.30 7.10
N LYS A 57 31.91 0.41 6.40
CA LYS A 57 31.89 1.88 6.32
C LYS A 57 30.97 2.47 7.42
N ASP A 58 31.38 3.59 8.01
CA ASP A 58 30.49 4.40 8.85
C ASP A 58 29.58 5.24 7.95
N LEU A 59 28.30 4.89 7.89
CA LEU A 59 27.31 5.57 7.05
C LEU A 59 26.85 6.91 7.66
N GLY A 60 27.23 7.21 8.90
CA GLY A 60 26.74 8.39 9.61
C GLY A 60 25.27 8.24 10.03
N GLU A 61 24.52 9.34 10.02
CA GLU A 61 23.06 9.31 10.24
C GLU A 61 22.38 8.66 9.04
N LEU A 62 21.53 7.65 9.27
CA LEU A 62 20.77 7.02 8.20
C LEU A 62 19.63 7.95 7.76
N LEU A 63 19.54 8.14 6.45
CA LEU A 63 18.58 9.05 5.81
C LEU A 63 17.46 8.26 5.13
N PHE A 64 17.82 7.22 4.39
CA PHE A 64 16.89 6.36 3.65
C PHE A 64 17.30 4.90 3.73
N ILE A 65 16.36 4.06 3.35
CA ILE A 65 16.64 2.70 2.90
C ILE A 65 16.15 2.55 1.47
N ARG A 66 16.82 1.69 0.68
CA ARG A 66 16.29 1.18 -0.57
C ARG A 66 16.01 -0.29 -0.42
N LEU A 67 14.77 -0.68 -0.65
CA LEU A 67 14.39 -2.08 -0.78
C LEU A 67 14.21 -2.39 -2.24
N SER A 68 14.75 -3.51 -2.69
CA SER A 68 14.51 -4.02 -4.03
C SER A 68 14.09 -5.48 -3.95
N ILE A 69 13.16 -5.86 -4.81
CA ILE A 69 12.70 -7.24 -4.97
C ILE A 69 13.01 -7.72 -6.38
N GLU A 70 13.52 -8.93 -6.47
CA GLU A 70 13.92 -9.59 -7.71
C GLU A 70 13.31 -10.99 -7.78
N PRO A 71 12.98 -11.51 -8.98
CA PRO A 71 12.46 -12.86 -9.11
C PRO A 71 13.42 -13.88 -8.52
N TYR A 72 12.92 -14.76 -7.66
CA TYR A 72 13.69 -15.90 -7.18
C TYR A 72 13.68 -17.02 -8.24
N LEU A 73 14.86 -17.41 -8.72
CA LEU A 73 15.02 -18.41 -9.79
C LEU A 73 14.17 -18.06 -11.04
N ASN A 74 13.33 -19.00 -11.49
CA ASN A 74 12.42 -18.84 -12.63
C ASN A 74 10.97 -18.58 -12.20
N PHE A 75 10.74 -18.24 -10.92
CA PHE A 75 9.40 -17.88 -10.46
C PHE A 75 9.04 -16.46 -10.87
N HIS A 76 7.74 -16.18 -10.97
CA HIS A 76 7.28 -14.83 -11.22
C HIS A 76 7.56 -13.93 -10.02
N LEU A 77 7.90 -12.67 -10.29
CA LEU A 77 8.03 -11.64 -9.27
C LEU A 77 6.69 -11.46 -8.55
N ASP A 78 6.72 -11.60 -7.24
CA ASP A 78 5.55 -11.41 -6.39
C ASP A 78 5.65 -10.10 -5.60
N PRO A 79 4.67 -9.19 -5.74
CA PRO A 79 4.65 -7.95 -4.98
C PRO A 79 4.63 -8.21 -3.47
N TRP A 80 5.36 -7.40 -2.72
CA TRP A 80 5.47 -7.54 -1.27
C TRP A 80 4.85 -6.34 -0.56
N TYR A 81 3.95 -6.55 0.39
CA TYR A 81 3.46 -5.45 1.22
C TYR A 81 4.31 -5.35 2.49
N CYS A 82 5.13 -4.31 2.58
CA CYS A 82 5.98 -4.06 3.75
C CYS A 82 5.34 -2.99 4.65
N ASN A 83 5.20 -3.28 5.93
CA ASN A 83 4.74 -2.30 6.92
C ASN A 83 5.84 -1.32 7.29
N TYR A 84 6.99 -1.84 7.73
CA TYR A 84 8.12 -1.01 8.16
C TYR A 84 9.42 -1.80 8.18
N VAL A 85 10.52 -1.06 8.18
CA VAL A 85 11.86 -1.54 8.51
C VAL A 85 12.40 -0.72 9.67
N LYS A 86 12.96 -1.39 10.68
CA LYS A 86 13.70 -0.77 11.77
C LYS A 86 15.16 -1.16 11.66
N VAL A 87 16.05 -0.18 11.81
CA VAL A 87 17.50 -0.39 11.71
C VAL A 87 18.13 0.08 13.01
N THR A 88 18.75 -0.85 13.74
CA THR A 88 19.55 -0.54 14.93
C THR A 88 21.01 -0.50 14.51
N CYS A 89 21.64 0.66 14.62
CA CYS A 89 23.04 0.87 14.28
C CYS A 89 23.98 0.19 15.29
N PRO A 90 25.27 -0.02 14.92
CA PRO A 90 26.27 -0.56 15.84
C PRO A 90 26.40 0.27 17.13
N LYS A 91 26.15 1.59 17.03
CA LYS A 91 26.19 2.55 18.14
C LYS A 91 24.93 2.51 19.03
N GLY A 92 23.96 1.63 18.74
CA GLY A 92 22.71 1.47 19.50
C GLY A 92 21.55 2.38 19.07
N GLN A 93 21.79 3.37 18.21
CA GLN A 93 20.75 4.24 17.68
C GLN A 93 19.73 3.45 16.83
N LEU A 94 18.45 3.69 17.07
CA LEU A 94 17.35 3.11 16.30
C LEU A 94 16.84 4.11 15.25
N TYR A 95 16.71 3.63 14.02
CA TYR A 95 16.09 4.33 12.90
C TYR A 95 14.84 3.57 12.47
N GLN A 96 13.78 4.29 12.12
CA GLN A 96 12.50 3.72 11.74
C GLN A 96 12.10 4.20 10.35
N PHE A 97 11.80 3.26 9.47
CA PHE A 97 11.39 3.51 8.10
C PHE A 97 9.97 2.95 7.94
N PRO A 98 8.92 3.78 8.09
CA PRO A 98 7.55 3.35 7.81
C PRO A 98 7.31 3.29 6.30
N LEU A 99 6.78 2.16 5.81
CA LEU A 99 6.51 1.94 4.38
C LEU A 99 5.01 1.90 4.11
N TYR A 100 4.32 0.94 4.75
CA TYR A 100 2.89 0.67 4.58
C TYR A 100 2.43 0.68 3.12
N GLN A 101 3.17 -0.01 2.26
CA GLN A 101 2.88 -0.04 0.82
C GLN A 101 3.40 -1.32 0.14
N TRP A 102 2.82 -1.62 -1.01
CA TRP A 102 3.28 -2.63 -1.95
C TRP A 102 4.57 -2.20 -2.63
N ILE A 103 5.55 -3.09 -2.59
CA ILE A 103 6.82 -3.00 -3.29
C ILE A 103 6.71 -3.93 -4.50
N LEU A 104 6.81 -3.37 -5.70
CA LEU A 104 6.71 -4.13 -6.95
C LEU A 104 8.05 -4.41 -7.60
N LYS A 105 9.06 -3.58 -7.32
CA LYS A 105 10.41 -3.75 -7.86
C LYS A 105 11.45 -3.12 -6.96
N SER A 106 11.31 -1.83 -6.70
CA SER A 106 12.23 -1.09 -5.85
C SER A 106 11.54 0.13 -5.25
N VAL A 107 11.90 0.47 -4.02
CA VAL A 107 11.42 1.67 -3.35
C VAL A 107 12.50 2.26 -2.45
N GLU A 108 12.62 3.59 -2.47
CA GLU A 108 13.47 4.36 -1.55
C GLU A 108 12.59 5.06 -0.51
N ILE A 109 12.92 4.88 0.77
CA ILE A 109 12.06 5.29 1.88
C ILE A 109 12.85 6.10 2.90
N PRO A 110 12.45 7.36 3.17
CA PRO A 110 13.10 8.19 4.17
C PRO A 110 12.79 7.71 5.58
N GLU A 111 13.64 8.12 6.53
CA GLU A 111 13.38 7.93 7.95
C GLU A 111 12.07 8.61 8.38
N GLY A 112 11.30 7.94 9.24
CA GLY A 112 9.95 8.31 9.67
C GLY A 112 9.85 9.50 10.65
N LYS A 113 10.91 10.30 10.82
CA LYS A 113 10.86 11.50 11.68
C LYS A 113 9.91 12.58 11.16
N GLY A 114 9.61 12.57 9.86
CA GLY A 114 8.80 13.58 9.19
C GLY A 114 9.56 14.91 9.05
N ILE A 115 9.98 15.22 7.83
CA ILE A 115 10.82 16.41 7.56
C ILE A 115 10.11 17.31 6.57
N VAL A 116 10.01 18.60 6.91
CA VAL A 116 9.62 19.65 5.95
C VAL A 116 10.86 20.05 5.17
N ILE A 117 10.83 19.89 3.84
CA ILE A 117 11.95 20.25 2.99
C ILE A 117 12.08 21.78 2.92
N THR A 118 13.24 22.27 3.32
CA THR A 118 13.62 23.69 3.26
C THR A 118 14.92 23.85 2.47
N LYS A 119 15.36 25.09 2.23
CA LYS A 119 16.62 25.38 1.52
C LYS A 119 17.86 24.82 2.23
N ASN A 120 17.78 24.55 3.53
CA ASN A 120 18.89 24.05 4.35
C ASN A 120 18.91 22.51 4.45
N THR A 121 17.89 21.83 3.92
CA THR A 121 17.83 20.36 3.95
C THR A 121 18.95 19.78 3.07
N PRO A 122 19.59 18.66 3.46
CA PRO A 122 20.64 18.04 2.64
C PRO A 122 20.18 17.78 1.19
N PRO A 123 21.03 18.05 0.18
CA PRO A 123 20.67 17.88 -1.23
C PRO A 123 20.12 16.48 -1.58
N VAL A 124 20.64 15.44 -0.93
CA VAL A 124 20.19 14.05 -1.14
C VAL A 124 18.71 13.86 -0.78
N ILE A 125 18.23 14.47 0.30
CA ILE A 125 16.81 14.45 0.70
C ILE A 125 15.95 15.27 -0.27
N GLN A 126 16.47 16.40 -0.76
CA GLN A 126 15.75 17.19 -1.75
C GLN A 126 15.58 16.42 -3.07
N GLN A 127 16.64 15.76 -3.54
CA GLN A 127 16.62 14.96 -4.77
C GLN A 127 15.69 13.76 -4.67
N GLN A 128 15.78 12.99 -3.57
CA GLN A 128 14.87 11.87 -3.31
C GLN A 128 13.41 12.32 -3.36
N ARG A 129 13.07 13.41 -2.68
CA ARG A 129 11.69 13.91 -2.64
C ARG A 129 11.21 14.42 -4.00
N GLN A 130 12.08 15.07 -4.78
CA GLN A 130 11.73 15.50 -6.13
C GLN A 130 11.43 14.31 -7.04
N LEU A 131 12.21 13.23 -6.94
CA LEU A 131 11.97 12.00 -7.68
C LEU A 131 10.65 11.35 -7.27
N GLU A 132 10.41 11.20 -5.97
CA GLU A 132 9.16 10.64 -5.43
C GLU A 132 7.94 11.44 -5.90
N LEU A 133 7.98 12.77 -5.79
CA LEU A 133 6.90 13.65 -6.25
C LEU A 133 6.72 13.61 -7.77
N GLY A 134 7.80 13.41 -8.53
CA GLY A 134 7.75 13.21 -9.97
C GLY A 134 6.93 11.98 -10.33
N ILE A 135 7.28 10.84 -9.73
CA ILE A 135 6.56 9.57 -9.90
C ILE A 135 5.08 9.74 -9.50
N GLN A 136 4.80 10.36 -8.35
CA GLN A 136 3.44 10.59 -7.86
C GLN A 136 2.60 11.44 -8.83
N ARG A 137 3.17 12.50 -9.43
CA ARG A 137 2.47 13.32 -10.44
C ARG A 137 2.21 12.57 -11.75
N GLU A 138 3.07 11.63 -12.10
CA GLU A 138 2.89 10.81 -13.29
C GLU A 138 1.80 9.75 -13.10
N THR A 139 1.72 9.14 -11.92
CA THR A 139 0.74 8.10 -11.58
C THR A 139 -0.62 8.65 -11.16
N HIS A 140 -0.68 9.87 -10.60
CA HIS A 140 -1.91 10.49 -10.08
C HIS A 140 -2.29 11.75 -10.85
N LYS A 141 -2.65 11.57 -12.12
CA LYS A 141 -3.13 12.68 -12.95
C LYS A 141 -4.58 13.00 -12.65
N TRP A 142 -4.99 14.24 -12.93
CA TRP A 142 -6.36 14.70 -12.77
C TRP A 142 -7.08 14.76 -14.11
N LYS A 143 -8.35 14.34 -14.14
CA LYS A 143 -9.29 14.57 -15.24
C LYS A 143 -10.56 15.25 -14.77
N VAL A 144 -11.30 15.83 -15.72
CA VAL A 144 -12.66 16.32 -15.49
C VAL A 144 -13.62 15.18 -15.79
N TYR A 145 -14.42 14.78 -14.82
CA TYR A 145 -15.42 13.72 -14.99
C TYR A 145 -16.66 14.23 -15.75
N ALA A 146 -17.20 15.37 -15.30
CA ALA A 146 -18.33 16.06 -15.89
C ALA A 146 -18.16 17.57 -15.72
N GLU A 147 -18.79 18.37 -16.59
CA GLU A 147 -18.76 19.82 -16.48
C GLU A 147 -19.37 20.29 -15.14
N GLY A 148 -18.69 21.21 -14.46
CA GLY A 148 -19.08 21.70 -13.13
C GLY A 148 -18.74 20.77 -11.96
N ALA A 149 -18.34 19.52 -12.21
CA ALA A 149 -17.92 18.58 -11.15
C ALA A 149 -16.47 18.83 -10.70
N PRO A 150 -16.11 18.48 -9.44
CA PRO A 150 -14.73 18.40 -9.03
C PRO A 150 -13.92 17.46 -9.93
N ARG A 151 -12.63 17.76 -10.11
CA ARG A 151 -11.71 16.87 -10.82
C ARG A 151 -11.58 15.55 -10.06
N CYS A 152 -11.31 14.47 -10.80
CA CYS A 152 -11.06 13.14 -10.23
C CYS A 152 -9.77 12.55 -10.82
N ILE A 153 -9.34 11.41 -10.28
CA ILE A 153 -8.15 10.70 -10.75
C ILE A 153 -8.34 10.20 -12.20
N ASP A 154 -7.35 10.45 -13.04
CA ASP A 154 -7.34 10.04 -14.43
C ASP A 154 -6.91 8.59 -14.57
N VAL A 155 -7.91 7.71 -14.58
CA VAL A 155 -7.73 6.27 -14.76
C VAL A 155 -8.34 5.84 -16.08
N LYS A 156 -7.59 5.02 -16.84
CA LYS A 156 -8.02 4.48 -18.13
C LYS A 156 -9.32 3.70 -17.98
N ASN A 157 -10.29 4.01 -18.84
CA ASN A 157 -11.62 3.39 -18.87
C ASN A 157 -12.42 3.49 -17.56
N ASN A 158 -12.01 4.32 -16.59
CA ASN A 158 -12.54 4.31 -15.23
C ASN A 158 -12.46 2.93 -14.55
N ASP A 159 -11.51 2.09 -14.96
CA ASP A 159 -11.34 0.74 -14.43
C ASP A 159 -10.42 0.77 -13.19
N PRO A 160 -10.91 0.37 -12.00
CA PRO A 160 -10.13 0.36 -10.76
C PRO A 160 -8.84 -0.47 -10.84
N HIS A 161 -8.73 -1.45 -11.74
CA HIS A 161 -7.51 -2.25 -11.91
C HIS A 161 -6.35 -1.45 -12.52
N ASN A 162 -6.63 -0.32 -13.16
CA ASN A 162 -5.62 0.59 -13.71
C ASN A 162 -5.14 1.65 -12.70
N LEU A 163 -5.62 1.61 -11.46
CA LEU A 163 -5.09 2.44 -10.38
C LEU A 163 -3.67 1.98 -9.99
N PRO A 164 -2.84 2.86 -9.42
CA PRO A 164 -1.59 2.43 -8.81
C PRO A 164 -1.86 1.35 -7.75
N PRO A 165 -1.01 0.32 -7.62
CA PRO A 165 -1.26 -0.82 -6.72
C PRO A 165 -1.56 -0.45 -5.28
N ASN A 166 -0.98 0.66 -4.79
CA ASN A 166 -1.18 1.17 -3.44
C ASN A 166 -2.54 1.86 -3.21
N ASP A 167 -3.27 2.20 -4.28
CA ASP A 167 -4.59 2.82 -4.21
C ASP A 167 -5.73 1.85 -4.55
N GLN A 168 -5.39 0.62 -4.93
CA GLN A 168 -6.36 -0.43 -5.18
C GLN A 168 -6.94 -0.97 -3.87
N TYR A 169 -8.13 -1.58 -3.96
CA TYR A 169 -8.66 -2.33 -2.83
C TYR A 169 -7.75 -3.49 -2.47
N SER A 170 -7.52 -3.68 -1.17
CA SER A 170 -6.96 -4.94 -0.71
C SER A 170 -7.90 -6.10 -1.11
N PHE A 171 -7.32 -7.27 -1.35
CA PHE A 171 -8.06 -8.46 -1.78
C PHE A 171 -9.30 -8.72 -0.89
N ARG A 172 -9.13 -8.63 0.44
CA ARG A 172 -10.23 -8.80 1.39
C ARG A 172 -11.35 -7.78 1.17
N LYS A 173 -11.01 -6.50 1.01
CA LYS A 173 -12.00 -5.45 0.76
C LYS A 173 -12.74 -5.67 -0.56
N GLN A 174 -12.03 -6.07 -1.61
CA GLN A 174 -12.62 -6.36 -2.91
C GLN A 174 -13.64 -7.52 -2.82
N VAL A 175 -13.27 -8.63 -2.17
CA VAL A 175 -14.17 -9.77 -1.98
C VAL A 175 -15.37 -9.41 -1.11
N THR A 176 -15.16 -8.76 0.04
CA THR A 176 -16.26 -8.36 0.93
C THR A 176 -17.21 -7.39 0.23
N PHE A 177 -16.69 -6.39 -0.49
CA PHE A 177 -17.53 -5.45 -1.23
C PHE A 177 -18.30 -6.12 -2.37
N GLY A 178 -17.66 -7.02 -3.12
CA GLY A 178 -18.29 -7.79 -4.19
C GLY A 178 -19.42 -8.67 -3.67
N LEU A 179 -19.18 -9.42 -2.59
CA LEU A 179 -20.20 -10.26 -1.95
C LEU A 179 -21.37 -9.44 -1.41
N ALA A 180 -21.09 -8.33 -0.73
CA ALA A 180 -22.13 -7.44 -0.21
C ALA A 180 -22.97 -6.82 -1.34
N SER A 181 -22.34 -6.43 -2.44
CA SER A 181 -23.03 -5.88 -3.61
C SER A 181 -23.92 -6.94 -4.28
N TYR A 182 -23.40 -8.17 -4.41
CA TYR A 182 -24.14 -9.29 -5.00
C TYR A 182 -25.34 -9.69 -4.13
N SER A 183 -25.17 -9.86 -2.82
CA SER A 183 -26.26 -10.24 -1.92
C SER A 183 -27.40 -9.22 -1.96
N SER A 184 -27.05 -7.94 -1.92
CA SER A 184 -28.01 -6.84 -1.94
C SER A 184 -28.75 -6.74 -3.28
N GLY A 185 -28.04 -6.96 -4.39
CA GLY A 185 -28.66 -6.98 -5.72
C GLY A 185 -29.56 -8.20 -5.93
N LEU A 186 -29.18 -9.37 -5.38
CA LEU A 186 -29.96 -10.60 -5.46
C LEU A 186 -31.24 -10.51 -4.64
N GLU A 187 -31.19 -10.01 -3.41
CA GLU A 187 -32.38 -9.77 -2.57
C GLU A 187 -33.38 -8.87 -3.30
N ALA A 188 -32.93 -7.67 -3.73
CA ALA A 188 -33.79 -6.73 -4.43
C ALA A 188 -34.35 -7.28 -5.76
N LYS A 189 -33.61 -8.18 -6.43
CA LYS A 189 -34.06 -8.86 -7.66
C LYS A 189 -35.07 -9.97 -7.36
N LEU A 190 -34.86 -10.78 -6.33
CA LEU A 190 -35.80 -11.83 -5.91
C LEU A 190 -37.13 -11.27 -5.42
N ASP A 191 -37.09 -10.12 -4.75
CA ASP A 191 -38.29 -9.40 -4.32
C ASP A 191 -39.01 -8.67 -5.47
N GLY A 192 -38.48 -8.75 -6.70
CA GLY A 192 -39.07 -8.19 -7.90
C GLY A 192 -38.94 -6.66 -8.03
N TYR A 193 -38.35 -5.97 -7.05
CA TYR A 193 -38.29 -4.51 -7.03
C TYR A 193 -37.30 -3.90 -8.03
N VAL A 194 -36.24 -4.61 -8.41
CA VAL A 194 -35.19 -4.07 -9.30
C VAL A 194 -35.69 -3.73 -10.70
N TYR A 195 -36.70 -4.45 -11.20
CA TYR A 195 -37.23 -4.26 -12.56
C TYR A 195 -38.70 -3.85 -12.56
N ASN A 196 -39.29 -3.60 -11.38
CA ASN A 196 -40.66 -3.15 -11.30
C ASN A 196 -40.74 -1.68 -11.74
N THR A 197 -41.54 -1.40 -12.76
CA THR A 197 -41.78 -0.05 -13.29
C THR A 197 -43.13 0.52 -12.89
N ASP A 198 -43.92 -0.24 -12.14
CA ASP A 198 -45.24 0.16 -11.66
C ASP A 198 -45.14 1.21 -10.55
N THR A 199 -46.16 2.05 -10.42
CA THR A 199 -46.29 3.00 -9.32
C THR A 199 -46.65 2.31 -8.02
N TRP A 200 -46.09 2.75 -6.90
CA TRP A 200 -46.49 2.32 -5.57
C TRP A 200 -47.97 2.68 -5.31
N PRO A 201 -48.86 1.71 -5.06
CA PRO A 201 -50.27 1.97 -4.83
C PRO A 201 -50.53 2.73 -3.52
N THR A 202 -49.72 2.46 -2.49
CA THR A 202 -49.80 3.11 -1.18
C THR A 202 -48.42 3.46 -0.62
N LEU A 203 -48.38 4.39 0.33
CA LEU A 203 -47.15 4.72 1.07
C LEU A 203 -46.67 3.55 1.95
N ASP A 204 -47.58 2.67 2.38
CA ASP A 204 -47.25 1.50 3.18
C ASP A 204 -46.50 0.44 2.39
N ASP A 205 -46.76 0.33 1.08
CA ASP A 205 -46.05 -0.62 0.21
C ASP A 205 -44.55 -0.29 0.10
N ILE A 206 -44.16 0.98 0.24
CA ILE A 206 -42.74 1.41 0.26
C ILE A 206 -42.00 0.80 1.47
N LYS A 207 -42.71 0.51 2.58
CA LYS A 207 -42.11 -0.11 3.77
C LYS A 207 -41.61 -1.53 3.49
N LEU A 208 -42.11 -2.20 2.45
CA LEU A 208 -41.64 -3.52 2.03
C LEU A 208 -40.18 -3.49 1.57
N VAL A 209 -39.72 -2.37 1.00
CA VAL A 209 -38.30 -2.17 0.65
C VAL A 209 -37.43 -1.97 1.89
N THR A 210 -37.95 -1.27 2.91
CA THR A 210 -37.22 -1.02 4.17
C THR A 210 -37.08 -2.25 5.06
N PHE A 211 -37.96 -3.24 4.90
CA PHE A 211 -37.86 -4.53 5.58
C PHE A 211 -36.54 -5.25 5.28
N LEU A 212 -35.99 -5.05 4.06
CA LEU A 212 -34.76 -5.68 3.58
C LEU A 212 -33.50 -5.20 4.34
N ARG A 213 -33.54 -4.01 4.93
CA ARG A 213 -32.42 -3.45 5.70
C ARG A 213 -32.92 -2.65 6.89
N LYS A 214 -33.36 -3.35 7.93
CA LYS A 214 -33.69 -2.72 9.22
C LYS A 214 -32.40 -2.39 9.98
N SER A 215 -32.28 -1.14 10.39
CA SER A 215 -31.35 -0.65 11.40
C SER A 215 -32.14 0.10 12.49
N GLN A 216 -31.54 0.34 13.66
CA GLN A 216 -32.20 1.10 14.72
C GLN A 216 -32.59 2.54 14.33
N TYR A 217 -32.05 3.06 13.22
CA TYR A 217 -32.32 4.41 12.70
C TYR A 217 -33.20 4.43 11.45
N SER A 218 -33.53 3.26 10.88
CA SER A 218 -34.57 3.18 9.85
C SER A 218 -35.91 3.19 10.56
N GLY A 219 -36.36 4.40 10.90
CA GLY A 219 -37.61 4.63 11.62
C GLY A 219 -38.78 3.97 10.90
N VAL A 220 -39.45 3.07 11.63
CA VAL A 220 -40.85 2.70 11.42
C VAL A 220 -41.57 3.03 12.71
#